data_AF-A0A8T5ECZ0-F1
#
_entry.id   AF-A0A8T5ECZ0-F1
#
_cell.length_a   1.000
_cell.length_b   1.000
_cell.length_c   1.000
_cell.angle_alpha   90.00
_cell.angle_beta   90.00
_cell.angle_gamma   90.00
#
_symmetry.space_group_name_H-M   'P 1'
#
loop_
_entity.id
_entity.type
_entity.pdbx_description
1 polymer ?
#
loop_
_entity_poly.entity_id
_entity_poly.type
_entity_poly.pdbx_seq_one_letter_code
_entity_poly.pdbx_strand_id
1 'polypeptide(L)'
;MSEKKESAIDKHQKAYKKIEPAVDTTDHHHRAAYLQAEKNVLMDDKGEIEYGRLDKGFEKDGKKISAEDARKQFRVEMKDYYETNVVKDSKLKKILKDMPKELKSGFLKILTGYDEDTLTQYHDTLGGGMKWDTYQREVLPGFKQEKRQALEKNTTEHISKGDISDIIEETEMEVHSDPTLTEAKRLLEAHSRGKGHISEDEARRILKNKYKGHK
;
A
#
# COMPACT_ATOMS: atom_id res chain seq x y z
N MET A 1 22.50 -33.17 -9.66
CA MET A 1 21.15 -32.80 -9.20
C MET A 1 20.77 -31.55 -9.97
N SER A 2 19.78 -31.60 -10.86
CA SER A 2 19.31 -30.38 -11.53
C SER A 2 18.58 -29.52 -10.50
N GLU A 3 18.98 -28.25 -10.37
CA GLU A 3 18.19 -27.28 -9.62
C GLU A 3 16.79 -27.25 -10.23
N LYS A 4 15.77 -27.60 -9.44
CA LYS A 4 14.37 -27.54 -9.88
C LYS A 4 14.10 -26.09 -10.24
N LYS A 5 13.85 -25.82 -11.53
CA LYS A 5 13.61 -24.47 -12.05
C LYS A 5 12.42 -23.89 -11.28
N GLU A 6 12.67 -22.86 -10.48
CA GLU A 6 11.66 -22.23 -9.62
C GLU A 6 10.47 -21.77 -10.48
N SER A 7 9.26 -22.23 -10.13
CA SER A 7 8.05 -21.92 -10.88
C SER A 7 7.70 -20.42 -10.78
N ALA A 8 6.92 -19.92 -11.72
CA ALA A 8 6.44 -18.53 -11.68
C ALA A 8 5.62 -18.24 -10.40
N ILE A 9 4.92 -19.26 -9.89
CA ILE A 9 4.14 -19.25 -8.66
C ILE A 9 5.06 -19.18 -7.44
N ASP A 10 6.10 -20.00 -7.37
CA ASP A 10 7.07 -19.97 -6.25
C ASP A 10 7.72 -18.59 -6.13
N LYS A 11 8.06 -17.97 -7.26
CA LYS A 11 8.59 -16.60 -7.33
C LYS A 11 7.58 -15.58 -6.82
N HIS A 12 6.31 -15.70 -7.22
CA HIS A 12 5.24 -14.83 -6.75
C HIS A 12 5.01 -14.98 -5.25
N GLN A 13 4.87 -16.22 -4.73
CA GLN A 13 4.65 -16.47 -3.31
C GLN A 13 5.82 -15.99 -2.46
N LYS A 14 7.07 -16.19 -2.91
CA LYS A 14 8.25 -15.64 -2.22
C LYS A 14 8.25 -14.12 -2.22
N ALA A 15 7.90 -13.47 -3.34
CA ALA A 15 7.79 -12.02 -3.40
C ALA A 15 6.67 -11.50 -2.49
N TYR A 16 5.49 -12.12 -2.53
CA TYR A 16 4.33 -11.77 -1.73
C TYR A 16 4.61 -11.92 -0.23
N LYS A 17 5.13 -13.07 0.23
CA LYS A 17 5.52 -13.30 1.64
C LYS A 17 6.60 -12.35 2.15
N LYS A 18 7.47 -11.85 1.26
CA LYS A 18 8.49 -10.85 1.63
C LYS A 18 7.91 -9.45 1.79
N ILE A 19 6.89 -9.10 1.00
CA ILE A 19 6.39 -7.72 0.88
C ILE A 19 5.17 -7.49 1.78
N GLU A 20 4.29 -8.48 1.96
CA GLU A 20 3.09 -8.40 2.79
C GLU A 20 3.36 -7.90 4.23
N PRO A 21 4.37 -8.41 4.97
CA PRO A 21 4.65 -7.91 6.31
C PRO A 21 5.01 -6.42 6.36
N ALA A 22 5.61 -5.90 5.28
CA ALA A 22 6.00 -4.50 5.23
C ALA A 22 4.81 -3.59 4.91
N VAL A 23 3.85 -4.06 4.12
CA VAL A 23 2.55 -3.41 3.92
C VAL A 23 1.79 -3.37 5.25
N ASP A 24 1.70 -4.51 5.94
CA ASP A 24 1.05 -4.59 7.26
C ASP A 24 1.69 -3.64 8.27
N THR A 25 3.03 -3.59 8.36
CA THR A 25 3.73 -2.65 9.25
C THR A 25 3.32 -1.21 8.94
N THR A 26 3.30 -0.78 7.67
CA THR A 26 2.90 0.60 7.33
C THR A 26 1.46 0.91 7.73
N ASP A 27 0.55 -0.06 7.63
CA ASP A 27 -0.85 0.08 7.99
C ASP A 27 -1.04 0.38 9.49
N HIS A 28 -0.14 -0.13 10.33
CA HIS A 28 -0.15 0.10 11.78
C HIS A 28 0.44 1.46 12.17
N HIS A 29 1.19 2.11 11.27
CA HIS A 29 1.88 3.38 11.54
C HIS A 29 1.11 4.63 11.08
N HIS A 30 0.00 4.50 10.35
CA HIS A 30 -0.82 5.65 9.92
C HIS A 30 -1.28 6.55 11.06
N ARG A 31 -1.79 5.94 12.13
CA ARG A 31 -2.23 6.73 13.30
C ARG A 31 -1.06 7.43 13.97
N ALA A 32 0.06 6.75 14.13
CA ALA A 32 1.23 7.32 14.80
C ALA A 32 1.88 8.45 13.99
N ALA A 33 1.98 8.29 12.67
CA ALA A 33 2.47 9.34 11.78
C ALA A 33 1.56 10.56 11.79
N TYR A 34 0.25 10.34 11.78
CA TYR A 34 -0.74 11.41 11.83
C TYR A 34 -0.70 12.17 13.16
N LEU A 35 -0.70 11.46 14.30
CA LEU A 35 -0.56 12.07 15.63
C LEU A 35 0.75 12.84 15.79
N GLN A 36 1.85 12.35 15.20
CA GLN A 36 3.13 13.06 15.20
C GLN A 36 3.03 14.40 14.46
N ALA A 37 2.39 14.41 13.28
CA ALA A 37 2.18 15.63 12.51
C ALA A 37 1.25 16.62 13.23
N GLU A 38 0.18 16.14 13.87
CA GLU A 38 -0.67 16.96 14.73
C GLU A 38 0.14 17.63 15.84
N LYS A 39 0.96 16.85 16.54
CA LYS A 39 1.79 17.36 17.62
C LYS A 39 2.79 18.41 17.14
N ASN A 40 3.42 18.18 15.99
CA ASN A 40 4.51 19.05 15.53
C ASN A 40 4.02 20.35 14.86
N VAL A 41 2.85 20.29 14.22
CA VAL A 41 2.35 21.39 13.37
C VAL A 41 1.12 22.07 13.96
N LEU A 42 0.20 21.30 14.55
CA LEU A 42 -1.11 21.81 14.97
C LEU A 42 -1.21 22.12 16.46
N MET A 43 -0.30 21.58 17.28
CA MET A 43 -0.30 21.83 18.71
C MET A 43 0.11 23.27 19.02
N ASP A 44 -0.66 23.92 19.88
CA ASP A 44 -0.36 25.25 20.39
C ASP A 44 0.57 25.20 21.62
N ASP A 45 0.92 26.39 22.13
CA ASP A 45 1.81 26.51 23.29
C ASP A 45 1.16 26.00 24.60
N LYS A 46 -0.15 25.77 24.60
CA LYS A 46 -0.91 25.19 25.71
C LYS A 46 -1.05 23.67 25.60
N GLY A 47 -0.60 23.08 24.49
CA GLY A 47 -0.71 21.65 24.22
C GLY A 47 -2.04 21.24 23.58
N GLU A 48 -2.84 22.18 23.09
CA GLU A 48 -4.11 21.92 22.41
C GLU A 48 -3.93 21.79 20.90
N ILE A 49 -4.65 20.87 20.26
CA ILE A 49 -4.60 20.66 18.81
C ILE A 49 -5.53 21.64 18.09
N GLU A 50 -4.97 22.56 17.31
CA GLU A 50 -5.71 23.57 16.57
C GLU A 50 -5.77 23.26 15.06
N TYR A 51 -6.75 22.45 14.63
CA TYR A 51 -6.91 22.14 13.20
C TYR A 51 -7.17 23.36 12.32
N GLY A 52 -7.72 24.45 12.86
CA GLY A 52 -7.93 25.70 12.12
C GLY A 52 -6.64 26.32 11.57
N ARG A 53 -5.46 25.90 12.06
CA ARG A 53 -4.15 26.26 11.50
C ARG A 53 -3.97 25.79 10.06
N LEU A 54 -4.61 24.69 9.67
CA LEU A 54 -4.62 24.20 8.29
C LEU A 54 -5.48 25.07 7.35
N ASP A 55 -6.36 25.92 7.88
CA ASP A 55 -7.20 26.82 7.08
C ASP A 55 -6.66 28.25 7.06
N LYS A 56 -6.09 28.70 8.18
CA LYS A 56 -5.77 30.10 8.41
C LYS A 56 -4.27 30.39 8.52
N GLY A 57 -3.44 29.36 8.63
CA GLY A 57 -2.05 29.51 9.06
C GLY A 57 -1.96 29.89 10.54
N PHE A 58 -0.74 30.19 11.00
CA PHE A 58 -0.46 30.55 12.39
C PHE A 58 0.87 31.29 12.51
N GLU A 59 1.17 31.81 13.70
CA GLU A 59 2.47 32.40 14.00
C GLU A 59 3.24 31.50 14.96
N LYS A 60 4.53 31.27 14.67
CA LYS A 60 5.44 30.49 15.52
C LYS A 60 6.78 31.20 15.56
N ASP A 61 7.29 31.47 16.76
CA ASP A 61 8.57 32.17 16.99
C ASP A 61 8.68 33.51 16.22
N GLY A 62 7.59 34.29 16.17
CA GLY A 62 7.55 35.58 15.46
C GLY A 62 7.48 35.45 13.92
N LYS A 63 7.33 34.24 13.39
CA LYS A 63 7.20 33.98 11.94
C LYS A 63 5.77 33.56 11.61
N LYS A 64 5.18 34.26 10.64
CA LYS A 64 3.88 33.91 10.09
C LYS A 64 4.02 32.74 9.12
N ILE A 65 3.29 31.66 9.39
CA ILE A 65 3.19 30.45 8.57
C ILE A 65 1.84 30.51 7.86
N SER A 66 1.84 30.41 6.53
CA SER A 66 0.60 30.39 5.74
C SER A 66 -0.16 29.08 5.93
N ALA A 67 -1.45 29.04 5.56
CA ALA A 67 -2.23 27.81 5.58
C ALA A 67 -1.63 26.73 4.65
N GLU A 68 -1.11 27.14 3.49
CA GLU A 68 -0.45 26.26 2.53
C GLU A 68 0.83 25.66 3.12
N ASP A 69 1.66 26.48 3.77
CA ASP A 69 2.88 26.02 4.44
C ASP A 69 2.56 25.10 5.62
N ALA A 70 1.51 25.40 6.38
CA ALA A 70 1.05 24.53 7.48
C ALA A 70 0.64 23.15 6.96
N ARG A 71 -0.15 23.09 5.88
CA ARG A 71 -0.52 21.82 5.22
C ARG A 71 0.70 21.09 4.69
N LYS A 72 1.65 21.80 4.09
CA LYS A 72 2.91 21.21 3.60
C LYS A 72 3.74 20.62 4.73
N GLN A 73 3.94 21.36 5.82
CA GLN A 73 4.66 20.87 7.00
C GLN A 73 3.97 19.63 7.59
N PHE A 74 2.64 19.62 7.68
CA PHE A 74 1.87 18.48 8.16
C PHE A 74 2.16 17.21 7.33
N ARG A 75 2.16 17.32 5.99
CA ARG A 75 2.49 16.20 5.10
C ARG A 75 3.94 15.73 5.27
N VAL A 76 4.88 16.66 5.39
CA VAL A 76 6.31 16.36 5.60
C VAL A 76 6.51 15.61 6.91
N GLU A 77 5.91 16.05 8.01
CA GLU A 77 6.01 15.37 9.30
C GLU A 77 5.46 13.94 9.27
N MET A 78 4.32 13.74 8.58
CA MET A 78 3.81 12.38 8.36
C MET A 78 4.82 11.53 7.58
N LYS A 79 5.39 12.06 6.50
CA LYS A 79 6.38 11.36 5.66
C LYS A 79 7.66 11.02 6.44
N ASP A 80 8.22 11.98 7.17
CA ASP A 80 9.43 11.81 7.96
C ASP A 80 9.26 10.75 9.04
N TYR A 81 8.05 10.61 9.60
CA TYR A 81 7.72 9.52 10.50
C TYR A 81 7.87 8.14 9.84
N TYR A 82 7.40 7.96 8.60
CA TYR A 82 7.57 6.70 7.86
C TYR A 82 9.03 6.42 7.53
N GLU A 83 9.75 7.42 7.03
CA GLU A 83 11.17 7.27 6.70
C GLU A 83 12.01 6.95 7.95
N THR A 84 11.64 7.51 9.10
CA THR A 84 12.36 7.28 10.35
C THR A 84 12.00 5.97 11.02
N ASN A 85 10.72 5.60 11.09
CA ASN A 85 10.26 4.45 11.89
C ASN A 85 10.04 3.19 11.06
N VAL A 86 9.60 3.32 9.81
CA VAL A 86 9.31 2.16 8.95
C VAL A 86 10.54 1.75 8.14
N VAL A 87 11.26 2.70 7.54
CA VAL A 87 12.44 2.37 6.69
C VAL A 87 13.66 1.98 7.53
N LYS A 88 13.77 2.46 8.78
CA LYS A 88 14.89 2.06 9.69
C LYS A 88 14.64 0.78 10.47
N ASP A 89 13.43 0.21 10.44
CA ASP A 89 13.14 -1.10 11.02
C ASP A 89 14.08 -2.16 10.40
N SER A 90 14.78 -2.90 11.26
CA SER A 90 15.78 -3.89 10.87
C SER A 90 15.20 -5.03 10.02
N LYS A 91 13.92 -5.37 10.20
CA LYS A 91 13.20 -6.36 9.39
C LYS A 91 13.00 -5.83 7.97
N LEU A 92 12.62 -4.57 7.85
CA LEU A 92 12.35 -3.92 6.57
C LEU A 92 13.64 -3.62 5.78
N LYS A 93 14.73 -3.24 6.46
CA LYS A 93 16.08 -3.17 5.87
C LYS A 93 16.54 -4.49 5.27
N LYS A 94 16.29 -5.61 5.96
CA LYS A 94 16.63 -6.95 5.45
C LYS A 94 15.81 -7.29 4.21
N ILE A 95 14.50 -7.04 4.26
CA ILE A 95 13.60 -7.21 3.10
C ILE A 95 14.07 -6.36 1.91
N LEU A 96 14.41 -5.08 2.12
CA LEU A 96 14.93 -4.15 1.10
C LEU A 96 16.29 -4.54 0.52
N LYS A 97 17.10 -5.27 1.28
CA LYS A 97 18.40 -5.79 0.84
C LYS A 97 18.22 -7.02 -0.06
N ASP A 98 17.28 -7.88 0.30
CA ASP A 98 17.03 -9.17 -0.38
C ASP A 98 15.99 -9.07 -1.52
N MET A 99 15.62 -7.85 -1.91
CA MET A 99 14.63 -7.55 -2.94
C MET A 99 15.30 -7.21 -4.28
N PRO A 100 14.82 -7.76 -5.41
CA PRO A 100 15.24 -7.35 -6.75
C PRO A 100 15.13 -5.83 -6.96
N LYS A 101 16.08 -5.26 -7.71
CA LYS A 101 16.21 -3.80 -7.88
C LYS A 101 14.96 -3.19 -8.52
N GLU A 102 14.32 -3.93 -9.40
CA GLU A 102 13.11 -3.58 -10.14
C GLU A 102 11.91 -3.41 -9.20
N LEU A 103 11.82 -4.24 -8.16
CA LEU A 103 10.74 -4.21 -7.17
C LEU A 103 10.98 -3.17 -6.08
N LYS A 104 12.25 -2.81 -5.82
CA LYS A 104 12.65 -1.93 -4.72
C LYS A 104 12.13 -0.50 -4.84
N SER A 105 12.07 0.05 -6.06
CA SER A 105 11.58 1.42 -6.30
C SER A 105 10.07 1.53 -6.07
N GLY A 106 9.28 0.60 -6.61
CA GLY A 106 7.84 0.51 -6.36
C GLY A 106 7.55 0.23 -4.89
N PHE A 107 8.39 -0.57 -4.22
CA PHE A 107 8.25 -0.89 -2.81
C PHE A 107 8.53 0.30 -1.89
N LEU A 108 9.56 1.11 -2.14
CA LEU A 108 9.78 2.35 -1.37
C LEU A 108 8.59 3.32 -1.51
N LYS A 109 7.97 3.39 -2.68
CA LYS A 109 6.74 4.17 -2.91
C LYS A 109 5.54 3.64 -2.10
N ILE A 110 5.40 2.32 -1.97
CA ILE A 110 4.38 1.67 -1.12
C ILE A 110 4.61 1.98 0.38
N LEU A 111 5.87 2.04 0.80
CA LEU A 111 6.25 2.16 2.22
C LEU A 111 6.14 3.58 2.77
N THR A 112 6.56 4.58 1.99
CA THR A 112 6.42 5.99 2.40
C THR A 112 4.99 6.48 2.20
N GLY A 113 4.21 5.76 1.40
CA GLY A 113 2.80 5.51 1.68
C GLY A 113 1.85 6.67 1.47
N TYR A 114 2.30 7.76 0.82
CA TYR A 114 1.45 8.84 0.39
C TYR A 114 1.85 9.25 -1.02
N ASP A 115 0.88 9.27 -1.93
CA ASP A 115 1.00 10.21 -3.03
C ASP A 115 0.86 11.60 -2.42
N GLU A 116 1.94 12.38 -2.46
CA GLU A 116 1.96 13.75 -1.96
C GLU A 116 0.83 14.55 -2.61
N ASP A 117 0.47 14.20 -3.84
CA ASP A 117 -0.63 14.76 -4.61
C ASP A 117 -2.00 14.42 -3.98
N THR A 118 -2.24 13.18 -3.56
CA THR A 118 -3.49 12.76 -2.91
C THR A 118 -3.65 13.44 -1.55
N LEU A 119 -2.61 13.48 -0.71
CA LEU A 119 -2.66 14.24 0.55
C LEU A 119 -2.84 15.74 0.30
N THR A 120 -2.21 16.28 -0.74
CA THR A 120 -2.36 17.70 -1.12
C THR A 120 -3.80 17.99 -1.51
N GLN A 121 -4.42 17.19 -2.38
CA GLN A 121 -5.82 17.34 -2.76
C GLN A 121 -6.77 17.26 -1.55
N TYR A 122 -6.56 16.33 -0.63
CA TYR A 122 -7.36 16.24 0.58
C TYR A 122 -7.14 17.41 1.53
N HIS A 123 -5.90 17.86 1.74
CA HIS A 123 -5.63 19.03 2.56
C HIS A 123 -6.20 20.32 1.92
N ASP A 124 -6.17 20.43 0.60
CA ASP A 124 -6.72 21.57 -0.12
C ASP A 124 -8.25 21.60 -0.10
N THR A 125 -8.87 20.42 -0.09
CA THR A 125 -10.33 20.27 -0.04
C THR A 125 -10.89 20.37 1.37
N LEU A 126 -10.24 19.71 2.34
CA LEU A 126 -10.76 19.51 3.70
C LEU A 126 -10.17 20.50 4.70
N GLY A 127 -8.95 21.00 4.49
CA GLY A 127 -8.29 21.94 5.41
C GLY A 127 -8.30 21.45 6.87
N GLY A 128 -8.83 22.28 7.78
CA GLY A 128 -9.02 21.93 9.20
C GLY A 128 -10.09 20.87 9.49
N GLY A 129 -10.88 20.48 8.48
CA GLY A 129 -11.79 19.33 8.53
C GLY A 129 -11.09 17.98 8.43
N MET A 130 -9.80 17.96 8.05
CA MET A 130 -8.97 16.77 7.95
C MET A 130 -8.52 16.28 9.32
N LYS A 131 -9.47 15.97 10.22
CA LYS A 131 -9.26 15.31 11.52
C LYS A 131 -8.98 13.81 11.35
N TRP A 132 -8.48 13.14 12.39
CA TRP A 132 -8.17 11.70 12.32
C TRP A 132 -9.35 10.87 11.81
N ASP A 133 -10.55 11.08 12.31
CA ASP A 133 -11.72 10.31 11.89
C ASP A 133 -12.06 10.50 10.41
N THR A 134 -11.95 11.73 9.90
CA THR A 134 -12.13 12.05 8.48
C THR A 134 -11.02 11.38 7.65
N TYR A 135 -9.77 11.52 8.08
CA TYR A 135 -8.62 10.91 7.43
C TYR A 135 -8.73 9.38 7.36
N GLN A 136 -9.11 8.74 8.47
CA GLN A 136 -9.30 7.30 8.55
C GLN A 136 -10.42 6.80 7.63
N ARG A 137 -11.51 7.57 7.50
CA ARG A 137 -12.69 7.18 6.73
C ARG A 137 -12.55 7.46 5.24
N GLU A 138 -11.98 8.59 4.87
CA GLU A 138 -12.05 9.12 3.51
C GLU A 138 -10.73 8.98 2.77
N VAL A 139 -9.61 9.02 3.49
CA VAL A 139 -8.28 9.10 2.90
C VAL A 139 -7.55 7.75 2.97
N LEU A 140 -7.53 7.11 4.16
CA LEU A 140 -6.85 5.82 4.34
C LEU A 140 -7.31 4.69 3.41
N PRO A 141 -8.61 4.53 3.09
CA PRO A 141 -9.03 3.43 2.22
C PRO A 141 -8.43 3.52 0.81
N GLY A 142 -8.33 4.73 0.25
CA GLY A 142 -7.67 4.97 -1.05
C GLY A 142 -6.20 4.58 -1.02
N PHE A 143 -5.47 4.99 0.03
CA PHE A 143 -4.07 4.61 0.20
C PHE A 143 -3.86 3.11 0.33
N LYS A 144 -4.70 2.43 1.11
CA LYS A 144 -4.63 0.97 1.25
C LYS A 144 -4.85 0.28 -0.09
N GLN A 145 -5.76 0.80 -0.92
CA GLN A 145 -6.01 0.28 -2.26
C GLN A 145 -4.81 0.49 -3.19
N GLU A 146 -4.20 1.68 -3.22
CA GLU A 146 -3.03 1.98 -4.05
C GLU A 146 -1.81 1.14 -3.66
N LYS A 147 -1.54 1.03 -2.35
CA LYS A 147 -0.47 0.16 -1.82
C LYS A 147 -0.65 -1.28 -2.29
N ARG A 148 -1.88 -1.75 -2.26
CA ARG A 148 -2.23 -3.11 -2.70
C ARG A 148 -2.05 -3.29 -4.21
N GLN A 149 -2.51 -2.36 -5.03
CA GLN A 149 -2.28 -2.40 -6.48
C GLN A 149 -0.79 -2.38 -6.85
N ALA A 150 0.01 -1.63 -6.10
CA ALA A 150 1.46 -1.60 -6.31
C ALA A 150 2.13 -2.91 -5.85
N LEU A 151 1.67 -3.52 -4.75
CA LEU A 151 2.07 -4.89 -4.34
C LEU A 151 1.73 -5.90 -5.44
N GLU A 152 0.51 -5.86 -5.96
CA GLU A 152 0.03 -6.71 -7.05
C GLU A 152 0.92 -6.58 -8.29
N LYS A 153 1.16 -5.36 -8.75
CA LYS A 153 1.99 -5.08 -9.93
C LYS A 153 3.40 -5.65 -9.75
N ASN A 154 4.02 -5.36 -8.61
CA ASN A 154 5.40 -5.76 -8.33
C ASN A 154 5.53 -7.29 -8.18
N THR A 155 4.58 -7.95 -7.51
CA THR A 155 4.64 -9.41 -7.29
C THR A 155 4.25 -10.23 -8.51
N THR A 156 3.68 -9.62 -9.55
CA THR A 156 3.19 -10.32 -10.75
C THR A 156 3.85 -9.87 -12.05
N GLU A 157 4.84 -8.96 -12.00
CA GLU A 157 5.49 -8.43 -13.19
C GLU A 157 6.21 -9.50 -14.02
N HIS A 158 6.80 -10.50 -13.35
CA HIS A 158 7.49 -11.62 -13.99
C HIS A 158 6.57 -12.65 -14.65
N ILE A 159 5.25 -12.58 -14.41
CA ILE A 159 4.28 -13.53 -14.96
C ILE A 159 4.00 -13.21 -16.42
N SER A 160 4.15 -14.23 -17.27
CA SER A 160 3.96 -14.20 -18.71
C SER A 160 2.76 -15.05 -19.14
N LYS A 161 2.40 -15.00 -20.44
CA LYS A 161 1.32 -15.84 -20.99
C LYS A 161 1.61 -17.34 -20.86
N GLY A 162 2.88 -17.73 -20.84
CA GLY A 162 3.29 -19.14 -20.70
C GLY A 162 2.95 -19.72 -19.34
N ASP A 163 2.74 -18.88 -18.32
CA ASP A 163 2.50 -19.30 -16.94
C ASP A 163 1.01 -19.46 -16.61
N ILE A 164 0.09 -19.13 -17.54
CA ILE A 164 -1.35 -19.09 -17.27
C ILE A 164 -1.91 -20.48 -16.91
N SER A 165 -1.47 -21.52 -17.63
CA SER A 165 -1.93 -22.89 -17.39
C SER A 165 -1.55 -23.36 -15.98
N ASP A 166 -0.28 -23.15 -15.60
CA ASP A 166 0.26 -23.53 -14.29
C ASP A 166 -0.49 -22.79 -13.16
N ILE A 167 -0.80 -21.50 -13.35
CA ILE A 167 -1.57 -20.72 -12.38
C ILE A 167 -2.99 -21.29 -12.20
N ILE A 168 -3.65 -21.69 -13.28
CA ILE A 168 -4.99 -22.29 -13.21
C ILE A 168 -4.97 -23.65 -12.51
N GLU A 169 -3.93 -24.44 -12.75
CA GLU A 169 -3.75 -25.72 -12.07
C GLU A 169 -3.53 -25.53 -10.56
N GLU A 170 -2.61 -24.65 -10.18
CA GLU A 170 -2.27 -24.41 -8.78
C GLU A 170 -3.40 -23.74 -8.00
N THR A 171 -4.14 -22.82 -8.63
CA THR A 171 -5.31 -22.20 -7.99
C THR A 171 -6.54 -23.11 -7.98
N GLU A 172 -6.40 -24.36 -8.42
CA GLU A 172 -7.45 -25.37 -8.45
C GLU A 172 -8.71 -24.88 -9.19
N MET A 173 -8.52 -24.11 -10.26
CA MET A 173 -9.62 -23.53 -11.03
C MET A 173 -10.05 -24.44 -12.17
N GLU A 174 -11.35 -24.62 -12.32
CA GLU A 174 -11.95 -25.11 -13.57
C GLU A 174 -12.46 -23.93 -14.40
N VAL A 175 -12.07 -23.90 -15.68
CA VAL A 175 -12.44 -22.81 -16.60
C VAL A 175 -13.02 -23.35 -17.91
N HIS A 176 -13.96 -22.60 -18.50
CA HIS A 176 -14.54 -22.89 -19.82
C HIS A 176 -13.65 -22.46 -20.99
N SER A 177 -12.75 -21.52 -20.75
CA SER A 177 -11.85 -20.95 -21.74
C SER A 177 -10.65 -20.32 -21.05
N ASP A 178 -9.53 -20.20 -21.75
CA ASP A 178 -8.30 -19.66 -21.18
C ASP A 178 -8.50 -18.24 -20.58
N PRO A 179 -8.04 -18.01 -19.35
CA PRO A 179 -7.98 -16.68 -18.77
C PRO A 179 -6.98 -15.80 -19.54
N THR A 180 -7.22 -14.51 -19.47
CA THR A 180 -6.23 -13.50 -19.86
C THR A 180 -5.09 -13.47 -18.85
N LEU A 181 -3.94 -12.91 -19.26
CA LEU A 181 -2.82 -12.68 -18.36
C LEU A 181 -3.23 -11.86 -17.11
N THR A 182 -4.11 -10.87 -17.28
CA THR A 182 -4.62 -10.05 -16.16
C THR A 182 -5.47 -10.88 -15.19
N GLU A 183 -6.33 -11.76 -15.71
CA GLU A 183 -7.15 -12.65 -14.87
C GLU A 183 -6.28 -13.66 -14.12
N ALA A 184 -5.28 -14.24 -14.79
CA ALA A 184 -4.32 -15.15 -14.15
C ALA A 184 -3.52 -14.46 -13.02
N LYS A 185 -3.03 -13.24 -13.24
CA LYS A 185 -2.35 -12.45 -12.19
C LYS A 185 -3.26 -12.19 -10.98
N ARG A 186 -4.54 -11.90 -11.22
CA ARG A 186 -5.54 -11.68 -10.15
C ARG A 186 -5.89 -12.94 -9.38
N LEU A 187 -5.98 -14.09 -10.05
CA LEU A 187 -6.17 -15.38 -9.38
C LEU A 187 -4.98 -15.67 -8.45
N LEU A 188 -3.76 -15.50 -8.96
CA LEU A 188 -2.55 -15.76 -8.19
C LEU A 188 -2.45 -14.86 -6.94
N GLU A 189 -2.84 -13.59 -7.06
CA GLU A 189 -2.94 -12.67 -5.92
C GLU A 189 -4.02 -13.13 -4.92
N ALA A 190 -5.23 -13.45 -5.39
CA ALA A 190 -6.33 -13.90 -4.55
C ALA A 190 -5.94 -15.16 -3.77
N HIS A 191 -5.27 -16.10 -4.43
CA HIS A 191 -4.73 -17.32 -3.82
C HIS A 191 -3.69 -17.00 -2.75
N SER A 192 -2.72 -16.14 -3.03
CA SER A 192 -1.69 -15.75 -2.05
C SER A 192 -2.30 -15.06 -0.82
N ARG A 193 -3.23 -14.13 -1.03
CA ARG A 193 -3.93 -13.41 0.05
C ARG A 193 -4.83 -14.32 0.88
N GLY A 194 -5.50 -15.27 0.24
CA GLY A 194 -6.33 -16.27 0.90
C GLY A 194 -5.55 -17.44 1.47
N LYS A 195 -4.21 -17.36 1.53
CA LYS A 195 -3.31 -18.41 2.06
C LYS A 195 -3.51 -19.78 1.38
N GLY A 196 -3.68 -19.76 0.07
CA GLY A 196 -3.92 -20.95 -0.75
C GLY A 196 -5.38 -21.20 -1.09
N HIS A 197 -6.30 -20.31 -0.70
CA HIS A 197 -7.72 -20.48 -0.98
C HIS A 197 -8.30 -19.25 -1.67
N ILE A 198 -9.12 -19.46 -2.70
CA ILE A 198 -9.91 -18.42 -3.36
C ILE A 198 -11.38 -18.75 -3.12
N SER A 199 -12.15 -17.78 -2.62
CA SER A 199 -13.59 -17.98 -2.47
C SER A 199 -14.29 -18.05 -3.83
N GLU A 200 -15.38 -18.81 -3.92
CA GLU A 200 -16.15 -18.94 -5.17
C GLU A 200 -16.62 -17.57 -5.71
N ASP A 201 -17.12 -16.69 -4.83
CA ASP A 201 -17.53 -15.34 -5.22
C ASP A 201 -16.38 -14.52 -5.82
N GLU A 202 -15.17 -14.68 -5.27
CA GLU A 202 -13.98 -14.01 -5.78
C GLU A 202 -13.53 -14.60 -7.12
N ALA A 203 -13.52 -15.94 -7.25
CA ALA A 203 -13.23 -16.61 -8.50
C ALA A 203 -14.22 -16.20 -9.61
N ARG A 204 -15.52 -16.16 -9.32
CA ARG A 204 -16.57 -15.66 -10.23
C ARG A 204 -16.36 -14.21 -10.61
N ARG A 205 -15.91 -13.37 -9.68
CA ARG A 205 -15.62 -11.95 -9.98
C ARG A 205 -14.41 -11.78 -10.90
N ILE A 206 -13.37 -12.60 -10.72
CA ILE A 206 -12.14 -12.55 -11.51
C ILE A 206 -12.36 -13.14 -12.90
N LEU A 207 -12.86 -14.37 -12.98
CA LEU A 207 -12.97 -15.14 -14.22
C LEU A 207 -14.31 -14.93 -14.95
N LYS A 208 -15.31 -14.33 -14.29
CA LYS A 208 -16.63 -14.03 -14.86
C LYS A 208 -17.28 -15.29 -15.46
N ASN A 209 -17.76 -15.20 -16.69
CA ASN A 209 -18.38 -16.31 -17.42
C ASN A 209 -17.41 -17.45 -17.77
N LYS A 210 -16.10 -17.27 -17.56
CA LYS A 210 -15.10 -18.33 -17.77
C LYS A 210 -15.02 -19.29 -16.59
N TYR A 211 -15.47 -18.87 -15.41
CA TYR A 211 -15.43 -19.72 -14.21
C TYR A 211 -16.43 -20.88 -14.33
N LYS A 212 -15.94 -22.11 -14.13
CA LYS A 212 -16.75 -23.33 -14.11
C LYS A 212 -16.90 -23.92 -12.72
N GLY A 213 -15.86 -23.83 -11.89
CA GLY A 213 -15.83 -24.41 -10.55
C GLY A 213 -14.42 -24.42 -9.94
N HIS A 214 -14.31 -24.99 -8.74
CA HIS A 214 -13.03 -25.45 -8.18
C HIS A 214 -12.84 -26.93 -8.52
N LYS A 215 -11.59 -27.35 -8.63
CA LYS A 215 -11.22 -28.77 -8.74
C LYS A 215 -11.33 -29.49 -7.40
#